data_AF-A0A953N4F2-F1
#
_entry.id   AF-A0A953N4F2-F1
#
_cell.length_a   1.000
_cell.length_b   1.000
_cell.length_c   1.000
_cell.angle_alpha   90.00
_cell.angle_beta   90.00
_cell.angle_gamma   90.00
#
_symmetry.space_group_name_H-M   'P 1'
#
loop_
_entity.id
_entity.type
_entity.pdbx_description
1 polymer ?
#
loop_
_entity_poly.entity_id
_entity_poly.type
_entity_poly.pdbx_seq_one_letter_code
_entity_poly.pdbx_strand_id
1 'polypeptide(L)'
;MLSQFPINLEKVRKEDINKEILRLGMIAELDAVSLYEQLASYTDNQTLKKVLLDIAKEEKTHIGEFQALLLMLDEEQVQELKKGKKEIEEML
;
A
#
# COMPACT_ATOMS: atom_id res chain seq x y z
N MET A 1 1.66 2.34 12.51
CA MET A 1 0.21 2.63 12.35
C MET A 1 -0.05 4.11 12.39
N LEU A 2 -0.53 4.63 11.26
CA LEU A 2 -1.07 5.97 11.15
C LEU A 2 -2.20 6.14 12.18
N SER A 3 -1.93 6.90 13.24
CA SER A 3 -2.93 7.25 14.24
C SER A 3 -3.92 8.31 13.75
N GLN A 4 -3.57 9.00 12.65
CA GLN A 4 -4.35 10.03 11.98
C GLN A 4 -4.11 9.96 10.48
N PHE A 5 -5.12 10.33 9.68
CA PHE A 5 -4.97 10.43 8.23
C PHE A 5 -3.94 11.50 7.87
N PRO A 6 -2.95 11.20 7.02
CA PRO A 6 -1.97 12.19 6.57
C PRO A 6 -2.57 13.27 5.66
N ILE A 7 -3.84 13.14 5.27
CA ILE A 7 -4.54 14.01 4.34
C ILE A 7 -5.85 14.49 4.97
N ASN A 8 -6.13 15.79 4.87
CA ASN A 8 -7.45 16.33 5.18
C ASN A 8 -8.36 16.20 3.95
N LEU A 9 -9.22 15.18 3.95
CA LEU A 9 -10.15 14.89 2.84
C LEU A 9 -11.17 16.00 2.58
N GLU A 10 -11.49 16.86 3.55
CA GLU A 10 -12.40 17.99 3.35
C GLU A 10 -11.81 19.06 2.42
N LYS A 11 -10.47 19.08 2.28
CA LYS A 11 -9.74 20.00 1.41
C LYS A 11 -9.43 19.42 0.02
N VAL A 12 -9.79 18.16 -0.22
CA VAL A 12 -9.59 17.49 -1.51
C VAL A 12 -10.75 17.82 -2.45
N ARG A 13 -10.46 18.00 -3.74
CA ARG A 13 -11.51 18.19 -4.75
C ARG A 13 -12.40 16.96 -4.79
N LYS A 14 -13.71 17.16 -4.95
CA LYS A 14 -14.69 16.05 -4.96
C LYS A 14 -14.38 14.97 -6.01
N GLU A 15 -13.84 15.36 -7.16
CA GLU A 15 -13.43 14.45 -8.23
C GLU A 15 -12.23 13.56 -7.85
N ASP A 16 -11.38 14.01 -6.93
CA ASP A 16 -10.16 13.29 -6.52
C ASP A 16 -10.34 12.46 -5.25
N ILE A 17 -11.45 12.66 -4.51
CA ILE A 17 -11.63 12.07 -3.17
C ILE A 17 -11.52 10.54 -3.18
N ASN A 18 -12.04 9.88 -4.21
CA ASN A 18 -11.97 8.42 -4.34
C ASN A 18 -10.53 7.95 -4.59
N LYS A 19 -9.75 8.69 -5.39
CA LYS A 19 -8.34 8.38 -5.61
C LYS A 19 -7.56 8.48 -4.30
N GLU A 20 -7.81 9.54 -3.52
CA GLU A 20 -7.16 9.72 -2.22
C GLU A 20 -7.55 8.65 -1.20
N ILE A 21 -8.81 8.21 -1.17
CA ILE A 21 -9.24 7.11 -0.31
C ILE A 21 -8.46 5.82 -0.65
N LEU A 22 -8.32 5.51 -1.94
CA LEU A 22 -7.58 4.32 -2.38
C LEU A 22 -6.08 4.43 -2.04
N ARG A 23 -5.47 5.59 -2.24
CA ARG A 23 -4.07 5.83 -1.86
C ARG A 23 -3.87 5.73 -0.34
N LEU A 24 -4.79 6.25 0.46
CA LEU A 24 -4.78 6.11 1.91
C LEU A 24 -4.90 4.64 2.34
N GLY A 25 -5.76 3.87 1.69
CA GLY A 25 -5.85 2.42 1.88
C GLY A 25 -4.51 1.73 1.61
N MET A 26 -3.90 1.98 0.45
CA MET A 26 -2.59 1.43 0.12
C MET A 26 -1.49 1.80 1.14
N ILE A 27 -1.49 3.04 1.65
CA ILE A 27 -0.53 3.46 2.68
C ILE A 27 -0.74 2.67 3.98
N ALA A 28 -1.99 2.48 4.40
CA ALA A 28 -2.31 1.73 5.61
C ALA A 28 -1.83 0.28 5.51
N GLU A 29 -2.10 -0.38 4.37
CA GLU A 29 -1.69 -1.76 4.16
C GLU A 29 -0.16 -1.90 4.06
N LEU A 30 0.55 -0.96 3.41
CA LEU A 30 2.02 -0.98 3.36
C LEU A 30 2.67 -0.80 4.74
N ASP A 31 2.07 0.04 5.60
CA ASP A 31 2.50 0.19 6.99
C ASP A 31 2.25 -1.09 7.80
N ALA A 32 1.11 -1.76 7.57
CA ALA A 32 0.79 -3.04 8.21
C ALA A 32 1.76 -4.15 7.78
N VAL A 33 2.06 -4.29 6.49
CA VAL A 33 3.08 -5.22 5.97
C VAL A 33 4.41 -4.98 6.68
N SER A 34 4.88 -3.73 6.69
CA SER A 34 6.16 -3.36 7.29
C SER A 34 6.19 -3.69 8.79
N LEU A 35 5.10 -3.38 9.51
CA LEU A 35 4.95 -3.66 10.93
C LEU A 35 5.01 -5.16 11.23
N TYR A 36 4.22 -5.97 10.52
CA TYR A 36 4.13 -7.40 10.79
C TYR A 36 5.42 -8.14 10.43
N GLU A 37 6.08 -7.78 9.32
CA GLU A 37 7.40 -8.32 8.99
C GLU A 37 8.46 -7.95 10.03
N GLN A 38 8.43 -6.71 10.55
CA GLN A 38 9.33 -6.30 11.64
C GLN A 38 9.06 -7.09 12.93
N LEU A 39 7.80 -7.17 13.38
CA LEU A 39 7.44 -7.95 14.57
C LEU A 39 7.81 -9.43 14.42
N ALA A 40 7.63 -10.00 13.23
CA ALA A 40 8.04 -11.37 12.94
C ALA A 40 9.55 -11.54 13.08
N SER A 41 10.35 -10.54 12.70
CA SER A 41 11.81 -10.57 12.85
C SER A 41 12.29 -10.54 14.31
N TYR A 42 11.53 -9.91 15.21
CA TYR A 42 11.88 -9.79 16.64
C TYR A 42 11.50 -10.99 17.50
N THR A 43 10.58 -11.84 17.06
CA THR A 43 10.09 -12.97 17.86
C THR A 43 10.82 -14.27 17.54
N ASP A 44 11.19 -15.00 18.60
CA ASP A 44 11.70 -16.37 18.51
C ASP A 44 10.57 -17.42 18.54
N ASN A 45 9.35 -17.02 18.88
CA ASN A 45 8.18 -17.91 18.88
C ASN A 45 7.76 -18.24 17.44
N GLN A 46 7.95 -19.50 17.04
CA GLN A 46 7.70 -19.95 15.67
C GLN A 46 6.24 -19.81 15.24
N THR A 47 5.29 -20.02 16.16
CA THR A 47 3.87 -19.85 15.86
C THR A 47 3.53 -18.39 15.61
N LEU A 48 4.03 -17.47 16.45
CA LEU A 48 3.82 -16.03 16.25
C LEU A 48 4.46 -15.55 14.94
N LYS A 49 5.70 -15.96 14.66
CA LYS A 49 6.39 -15.64 13.41
C LYS A 49 5.58 -16.09 12.19
N LYS A 50 5.07 -17.32 12.21
CA LYS A 50 4.24 -17.84 11.12
C LYS A 50 2.97 -17.02 10.90
N VAL A 51 2.25 -16.71 11.98
CA VAL A 51 0.99 -15.94 11.90
C VAL A 51 1.25 -14.52 11.40
N LEU A 52 2.27 -13.84 11.92
CA LEU A 52 2.61 -12.48 11.50
C LEU A 52 2.99 -12.40 10.01
N LEU A 53 3.76 -13.37 9.52
CA LEU A 53 4.13 -13.43 8.10
C LEU A 53 2.94 -13.78 7.18
N ASP A 54 1.99 -14.57 7.67
CA ASP A 54 0.77 -14.90 6.93
C ASP A 54 -0.13 -13.65 6.81
N ILE A 55 -0.34 -12.93 7.91
CA ILE A 55 -1.07 -11.65 7.91
C ILE A 55 -0.37 -10.65 6.96
N ALA A 56 0.95 -10.47 7.07
CA ALA A 56 1.70 -9.59 6.17
C ALA A 56 1.53 -9.95 4.68
N LYS A 57 1.35 -11.24 4.37
CA LYS A 57 1.09 -11.70 3.00
C LYS A 57 -0.33 -11.36 2.55
N GLU A 58 -1.32 -11.45 3.43
CA GLU A 58 -2.70 -11.04 3.15
C GLU A 58 -2.78 -9.53 2.87
N GLU A 59 -2.09 -8.69 3.66
CA GLU A 59 -2.08 -7.24 3.43
C GLU A 59 -1.45 -6.87 2.08
N LYS A 60 -0.46 -7.64 1.58
CA LYS A 60 0.06 -7.48 0.21
C LYS A 60 -1.00 -7.73 -0.86
N THR A 61 -1.97 -8.59 -0.58
CA THR A 61 -3.12 -8.81 -1.47
C THR A 61 -4.05 -7.60 -1.44
N HIS A 62 -4.34 -7.06 -0.26
CA HIS A 62 -5.17 -5.86 -0.10
C HIS A 62 -4.56 -4.63 -0.79
N ILE A 63 -3.24 -4.46 -0.75
CA ILE A 63 -2.53 -3.44 -1.57
C ILE A 63 -2.88 -3.60 -3.05
N GLY A 64 -2.87 -4.84 -3.56
CA GLY A 64 -3.22 -5.14 -4.94
C GLY A 64 -4.67 -4.81 -5.28
N GLU A 65 -5.61 -5.06 -4.36
CA GLU A 65 -7.03 -4.72 -4.54
C GLU A 65 -7.22 -3.20 -4.65
N PHE A 66 -6.64 -2.42 -3.73
CA PHE A 66 -6.71 -0.96 -3.79
C PHE A 66 -6.02 -0.40 -5.04
N GLN A 67 -4.85 -0.94 -5.41
CA GLN A 67 -4.14 -0.52 -6.61
C GLN A 67 -4.95 -0.80 -7.87
N ALA A 68 -5.58 -1.97 -7.98
CA ALA A 68 -6.42 -2.31 -9.13
C ALA A 68 -7.56 -1.30 -9.31
N LEU A 69 -8.25 -0.93 -8.22
CA LEU A 69 -9.29 0.09 -8.25
C LEU A 69 -8.72 1.48 -8.62
N LEU A 70 -7.56 1.84 -8.09
CA LEU A 70 -6.94 3.14 -8.37
C LEU A 70 -6.62 3.28 -9.86
N LEU A 71 -6.08 2.23 -10.48
CA LEU A 71 -5.74 2.23 -11.91
C LEU A 71 -6.96 2.29 -12.83
N MET A 72 -8.15 1.94 -12.34
CA MET A 72 -9.41 2.17 -13.08
C MET A 72 -9.85 3.65 -13.06
N LEU A 73 -9.41 4.42 -12.06
CA LEU A 73 -9.84 5.81 -11.85
C LEU A 73 -8.77 6.83 -12.27
N ASP A 74 -7.50 6.43 -12.34
CA ASP A 74 -6.36 7.34 -12.47
C ASP A 74 -5.43 6.98 -13.63
N GLU A 75 -5.76 7.47 -14.83
CA GLU A 75 -4.98 7.20 -16.05
C GLU A 75 -3.53 7.68 -15.95
N GLU A 76 -3.27 8.79 -15.27
CA GLU A 76 -1.92 9.31 -15.04
C GLU A 76 -1.08 8.29 -14.24
N GLN A 77 -1.64 7.72 -13.18
CA GLN A 77 -0.98 6.69 -12.38
C GLN A 77 -0.61 5.46 -13.22
N VAL A 78 -1.44 5.08 -14.20
CA VAL A 78 -1.13 3.98 -15.13
C VAL A 78 0.09 4.31 -16.01
N GLN A 79 0.18 5.54 -16.52
CA GLN A 79 1.32 5.96 -17.34
C GLN A 79 2.61 6.03 -16.52
N GLU A 80 2.54 6.62 -15.32
CA GLU A 80 3.70 6.76 -14.45
C GLU A 80 4.20 5.41 -13.93
N LEU A 81 3.32 4.42 -13.67
CA LEU A 81 3.77 3.06 -13.34
C LEU A 81 4.55 2.40 -14.49
N LYS A 82 4.10 2.57 -15.74
CA LYS A 82 4.82 2.06 -16.91
C LYS A 82 6.16 2.74 -17.10
N LYS A 83 6.20 4.06 -16.90
CA LYS A 83 7.42 4.87 -17.01
C LYS A 83 8.42 4.50 -15.92
N GLY A 84 8.01 4.46 -14.66
CA GLY A 84 8.87 4.07 -13.54
C GLY A 84 9.47 2.66 -13.71
N LYS A 85 8.71 1.72 -14.28
CA LYS A 85 9.26 0.41 -14.64
C LYS A 85 10.41 0.51 -15.65
N LYS A 86 10.23 1.29 -16.72
CA LYS A 86 11.29 1.50 -17.73
C LYS A 86 12.51 2.21 -17.14
N GLU A 87 12.31 3.20 -16.28
CA GLU A 87 13.42 3.91 -15.62
C GLU A 87 14.29 2.95 -14.82
N ILE A 88 13.72 2.00 -14.08
CA ILE A 88 14.49 0.98 -13.36
C ILE A 88 15.16 -0.02 -14.31
N GLU A 89 14.51 -0.43 -15.39
CA GLU A 89 15.11 -1.30 -16.41
C GLU A 89 16.33 -0.67 -17.09
N GLU A 90 16.37 0.66 -17.23
CA GLU A 90 17.52 1.40 -17.77
C GLU A 90 18.66 1.59 -16.75
N MET A 91 18.38 1.47 -15.45
CA MET A 91 19.35 1.64 -14.36
C MET A 91 20.04 0.33 -13.94
N LEU A 92 19.50 -0.83 -14.32
CA LEU A 92 20.02 -2.17 -14.00
C LEU A 92 20.88 -2.75 -15.13
#